data_AF-A0A534RI41-F1
#
_entry.id   AF-A0A534RI41-F1
#
_cell.length_a   1.000
_cell.length_b   1.000
_cell.length_c   1.000
_cell.angle_alpha   90.00
_cell.angle_beta   90.00
_cell.angle_gamma   90.00
#
_symmetry.space_group_name_H-M   'P 1'
#
loop_
_entity.id
_entity.type
_entity.pdbx_description
1 polymer ?
#
loop_
_entity_poly.entity_id
_entity_poly.type
_entity_poly.pdbx_seq_one_letter_code
_entity_poly.pdbx_strand_id
1 'polypeptide(L)'
;MVFYAAARIYVLPKLGGWSFRSVMPPIFLLHSFRHLGLMFLTRGATYPGIPAQFAYPAALGDLVAAVLAFVSLVAVVRNYRAGRVLVWVFNIEGTLDLTMAIGLATAYGAPVYMGPAY
;
A
#
# COMPACT_ATOMS: atom_id res chain seq x y z
N MET A 1 -16.76 12.92 -4.50
CA MET A 1 -17.97 13.30 -3.74
C MET A 1 -18.13 12.47 -2.46
N VAL A 2 -18.27 11.14 -2.53
CA VAL A 2 -18.49 10.28 -1.34
C VAL A 2 -17.35 10.32 -0.31
N PHE A 3 -16.09 10.16 -0.73
CA PHE A 3 -14.94 10.21 0.19
C PHE A 3 -14.81 11.55 0.93
N TYR A 4 -15.11 12.67 0.25
CA TYR A 4 -15.10 13.99 0.87
C TYR A 4 -16.20 14.11 1.94
N ALA A 5 -17.42 13.64 1.64
CA ALA A 5 -18.50 13.62 2.62
C ALA A 5 -18.14 12.76 3.84
N ALA A 6 -17.59 11.56 3.62
CA ALA A 6 -17.13 10.68 4.70
C ALA A 6 -16.03 11.34 5.55
N ALA A 7 -15.02 11.95 4.92
CA ALA A 7 -13.95 12.66 5.62
C ALA A 7 -14.50 13.83 6.46
N ARG A 8 -15.45 14.60 5.91
CA ARG A 8 -16.07 15.74 6.60
C ARG A 8 -16.94 15.33 7.80
N ILE A 9 -17.62 14.20 7.71
CA ILE A 9 -18.50 13.70 8.77
C ILE A 9 -17.70 12.99 9.86
N TYR A 10 -16.75 12.13 9.48
CA TYR A 10 -16.11 11.20 10.42
C TYR A 10 -14.69 11.58 10.86
N VAL A 11 -13.93 12.28 10.00
CA VAL A 11 -12.48 12.50 10.21
C VAL A 11 -12.18 13.93 10.63
N LEU A 12 -12.56 14.92 9.81
CA LEU A 12 -12.25 16.35 10.01
C LEU A 12 -12.65 16.89 11.39
N PRO A 13 -13.84 16.58 11.95
CA PRO A 13 -14.25 17.12 13.26
C PRO A 13 -13.41 16.58 14.43
N LYS A 14 -12.79 15.40 14.26
CA LYS A 14 -12.06 14.70 15.31
C LYS A 14 -10.53 14.82 15.18
N LEU A 15 -10.06 15.35 14.05
CA LEU A 15 -8.65 15.35 13.67
C LEU A 15 -7.75 16.06 14.70
N GLY A 16 -8.21 17.17 15.28
CA GLY A 16 -7.44 17.95 16.26
C GLY A 16 -7.21 17.25 17.60
N GLY A 17 -7.97 16.20 17.91
CA GLY A 17 -7.85 15.44 19.17
C GLY A 17 -7.15 14.09 19.02
N TRP A 18 -6.79 13.67 17.80
CA TRP A 18 -6.21 12.35 17.59
C TRP A 18 -4.70 12.34 17.80
N SER A 19 -4.24 11.40 18.63
CA SER A 19 -2.81 11.14 18.77
C SER A 19 -2.31 10.32 17.58
N PHE A 20 -1.00 10.42 17.29
CA PHE A 20 -0.34 9.57 16.28
C PHE A 20 -0.64 8.07 16.48
N ARG A 21 -0.68 7.62 17.73
CA ARG A 21 -1.01 6.22 18.10
C ARG A 21 -2.45 5.81 17.78
N SER A 22 -3.37 6.77 17.70
CA SER A 22 -4.78 6.51 17.39
C SER A 22 -5.01 6.44 15.87
N VAL A 23 -4.22 7.17 15.09
CA VAL A 23 -4.41 7.30 13.63
C VAL A 23 -3.63 6.26 12.84
N MET A 24 -2.40 5.96 13.26
CA MET A 24 -1.52 5.09 12.47
C MET A 24 -1.96 3.62 12.40
N PRO A 25 -2.48 2.97 13.47
CA PRO A 25 -2.86 1.57 13.41
C PRO A 25 -3.87 1.22 12.31
N PRO A 26 -5.02 1.93 12.14
CA PRO A 26 -5.95 1.61 11.06
C PRO A 26 -5.32 1.81 9.67
N ILE A 27 -4.44 2.79 9.50
CA ILE A 27 -3.71 3.01 8.23
C ILE A 27 -2.79 1.83 7.94
N PHE A 28 -1.98 1.40 8.90
CA PHE A 28 -1.06 0.28 8.69
C PHE A 28 -1.77 -1.06 8.52
N LEU A 29 -2.88 -1.26 9.22
CA LEU A 29 -3.75 -2.42 9.00
C LEU A 29 -4.21 -2.49 7.54
N LEU A 30 -4.70 -1.38 7.01
CA LEU A 30 -5.10 -1.31 5.60
C LEU A 30 -3.93 -1.64 4.66
N HIS A 31 -2.74 -1.06 4.89
CA HIS A 31 -1.57 -1.31 4.04
C HIS A 31 -0.99 -2.73 4.20
N SER A 32 -1.28 -3.44 5.28
CA SER A 32 -0.87 -4.85 5.44
C SER A 32 -1.61 -5.79 4.46
N PHE A 33 -2.72 -5.34 3.87
CA PHE A 33 -3.42 -6.08 2.81
C PHE A 33 -2.80 -5.92 1.43
N ARG A 34 -1.72 -5.14 1.27
CA ARG A 34 -1.04 -4.96 -0.02
C ARG A 34 -0.41 -6.24 -0.57
N HIS A 35 -0.32 -7.32 0.21
CA HIS A 35 0.05 -8.66 -0.28
C HIS A 35 -0.81 -9.15 -1.47
N LEU A 36 -1.99 -8.56 -1.68
CA LEU A 36 -2.82 -8.81 -2.86
C LEU A 36 -2.08 -8.52 -4.19
N GLY A 37 -1.07 -7.65 -4.21
CA GLY A 37 -0.24 -7.42 -5.40
C GLY A 37 0.45 -8.69 -5.94
N LEU A 38 0.62 -9.73 -5.11
CA LEU A 38 1.07 -11.05 -5.56
C LEU A 38 0.15 -11.71 -6.60
N MET A 39 -1.08 -11.20 -6.75
CA MET A 39 -2.00 -11.63 -7.81
C MET A 39 -1.42 -11.44 -9.21
N PHE A 40 -0.54 -10.45 -9.43
CA PHE A 40 0.12 -10.25 -10.73
C PHE A 40 1.01 -11.43 -11.15
N LEU A 41 1.43 -12.28 -10.21
CA LEU A 41 2.22 -13.49 -10.46
C LEU A 41 1.37 -14.77 -10.48
N THR A 42 0.10 -14.68 -10.10
CA THR A 42 -0.79 -15.85 -9.99
C THR A 42 -1.40 -16.19 -11.35
N ARG A 43 -1.28 -17.44 -11.77
CA ARG A 43 -1.93 -17.92 -13.00
C ARG A 43 -3.45 -17.76 -12.88
N GLY A 44 -4.06 -17.11 -13.88
CA GLY A 44 -5.52 -16.91 -13.95
C GLY A 44 -6.04 -15.66 -13.24
N ALA A 45 -5.20 -14.96 -12.46
CA ALA A 45 -5.56 -13.66 -11.88
C ALA A 45 -5.34 -12.50 -12.87
N THR A 46 -4.40 -12.66 -13.81
CA THR A 46 -4.14 -11.73 -14.91
C THR A 46 -4.26 -12.43 -16.26
N TYR A 47 -4.42 -11.66 -17.34
CA TYR A 47 -4.37 -12.21 -18.68
C TYR A 47 -2.96 -12.74 -19.03
N PRO A 48 -2.87 -13.77 -19.90
CA PRO A 48 -1.59 -14.24 -20.40
C PRO A 48 -0.80 -13.10 -21.07
N GLY A 49 0.51 -13.05 -20.81
CA GLY A 49 1.40 -12.06 -21.41
C GLY A 49 1.54 -10.74 -20.64
N ILE A 50 1.10 -10.69 -19.37
CA ILE A 50 1.42 -9.54 -18.51
C ILE A 50 2.94 -9.30 -18.51
N PRO A 51 3.41 -8.05 -18.74
CA PRO A 51 4.83 -7.75 -18.78
C PRO A 51 5.50 -8.12 -17.45
N ALA A 52 6.47 -9.02 -17.50
CA ALA A 52 7.23 -9.44 -16.31
C ALA A 52 7.96 -8.25 -15.65
N GLN A 53 8.35 -7.26 -16.44
CA GLN A 53 8.98 -6.02 -16.01
C GLN A 53 8.06 -5.18 -15.12
N PHE A 54 6.75 -5.34 -15.22
CA PHE A 54 5.77 -4.73 -14.29
C PHE A 54 5.39 -5.72 -13.18
N ALA A 55 5.03 -6.95 -13.55
CA ALA A 55 4.43 -7.91 -12.63
C ALA A 55 5.34 -8.27 -11.45
N TYR A 56 6.64 -8.50 -11.69
CA TYR A 56 7.58 -8.84 -10.63
C TYR A 56 7.88 -7.67 -9.69
N PRO A 57 8.27 -6.48 -10.19
CA PRO A 57 8.52 -5.34 -9.30
C PRO A 57 7.29 -4.93 -8.50
N ALA A 58 6.11 -4.87 -9.12
CA ALA A 58 4.88 -4.49 -8.43
C ALA A 58 4.50 -5.51 -7.35
N ALA A 59 4.51 -6.81 -7.67
CA ALA A 59 4.15 -7.84 -6.69
C ALA A 59 5.12 -7.91 -5.50
N LEU A 60 6.42 -7.76 -5.76
CA LEU A 60 7.44 -7.80 -4.71
C LEU A 60 7.44 -6.51 -3.88
N GLY A 61 7.31 -5.35 -4.52
CA GLY A 61 7.22 -4.07 -3.81
C GLY A 61 5.97 -4.01 -2.93
N ASP A 62 4.82 -4.46 -3.42
CA ASP A 62 3.61 -4.58 -2.61
C ASP A 62 3.78 -5.53 -1.41
N LEU A 63 4.52 -6.63 -1.56
CA LEU A 63 4.83 -7.56 -0.48
C LEU A 63 5.75 -6.90 0.56
N VAL A 64 6.79 -6.19 0.13
CA VAL A 64 7.71 -5.45 1.02
C VAL A 64 6.93 -4.38 1.78
N ALA A 65 6.11 -3.59 1.08
CA ALA A 65 5.24 -2.58 1.68
C ALA A 65 4.27 -3.19 2.71
N ALA A 66 3.68 -4.35 2.42
CA ALA A 66 2.79 -5.05 3.35
C ALA A 66 3.50 -5.49 4.64
N VAL A 67 4.71 -6.05 4.51
CA VAL A 67 5.53 -6.44 5.66
C VAL A 67 5.96 -5.21 6.48
N LEU A 68 6.44 -4.16 5.82
CA LEU A 68 6.82 -2.91 6.48
C LEU A 68 5.64 -2.25 7.19
N ALA A 69 4.45 -2.27 6.60
CA ALA A 69 3.23 -1.79 7.23
C ALA A 69 2.90 -2.59 8.49
N PHE A 70 2.96 -3.92 8.44
CA PHE A 70 2.67 -4.76 9.60
C PHE A 70 3.70 -4.60 10.73
N VAL A 71 4.99 -4.52 10.39
CA VAL A 71 6.05 -4.25 11.37
C VAL A 71 5.88 -2.86 12.00
N SER A 72 5.54 -1.85 11.19
CA SER A 72 5.25 -0.50 11.66
C SER A 72 4.03 -0.46 12.59
N LEU A 73 2.97 -1.20 12.26
CA LEU A 73 1.80 -1.37 13.11
C LEU A 73 2.19 -1.90 14.50
N VAL A 74 2.92 -3.01 14.55
CA VAL A 74 3.36 -3.61 15.81
C VAL A 74 4.21 -2.64 16.62
N ALA A 75 5.17 -1.96 15.97
CA ALA A 75 6.05 -1.00 16.65
C ALA A 75 5.28 0.21 17.20
N VAL A 76 4.31 0.72 16.46
CA VAL A 76 3.46 1.83 16.90
C VAL A 76 2.54 1.40 18.03
N VAL A 77 1.85 0.26 17.92
CA VAL A 77 0.96 -0.23 18.98
C VAL A 77 1.75 -0.47 20.27
N ARG A 78 2.94 -1.11 20.19
CA ARG A 78 3.79 -1.45 21.35
C ARG A 78 4.61 -0.30 21.93
N ASN A 79 4.57 0.89 21.35
CA ASN A 79 5.37 2.04 21.82
C ASN A 79 6.88 1.88 21.74
N TYR A 80 7.34 1.20 20.70
CA TYR A 80 8.77 1.14 20.43
C TYR A 80 9.27 2.47 19.87
N ARG A 81 10.45 2.90 20.34
CA ARG A 81 11.14 4.11 19.85
C ARG A 81 11.37 4.07 18.33
N ALA A 82 11.56 2.86 17.78
CA ALA A 82 11.71 2.63 16.34
C ALA A 82 10.44 2.88 15.52
N GLY A 83 9.25 3.00 16.14
CA GLY A 83 7.98 3.11 15.42
C GLY A 83 7.96 4.27 14.42
N ARG A 84 8.48 5.45 14.80
CA ARG A 84 8.53 6.61 13.90
C ARG A 84 9.48 6.40 12.72
N VAL A 85 10.62 5.73 12.95
CA VAL A 85 11.59 5.42 11.89
C VAL A 85 10.99 4.43 10.90
N LEU A 86 10.33 3.39 11.40
CA LEU A 86 9.65 2.38 10.56
C LEU A 86 8.54 3.00 9.71
N VAL A 87 7.76 3.93 10.28
CA VAL A 87 6.76 4.70 9.53
C VAL A 87 7.39 5.47 8.37
N TRP A 88 8.54 6.12 8.60
CA TRP A 88 9.26 6.84 7.54
C TRP A 88 9.79 5.90 6.46
N VAL A 89 10.41 4.79 6.86
CA VAL A 89 10.90 3.76 5.92
C VAL A 89 9.76 3.25 5.05
N PHE A 90 8.62 2.91 5.67
CA PHE A 90 7.42 2.49 4.96
C PHE A 90 6.92 3.56 3.96
N ASN A 91 6.88 4.84 4.36
CA ASN A 91 6.43 5.90 3.45
C ASN A 91 7.36 6.07 2.25
N ILE A 92 8.67 6.02 2.47
CA ILE A 92 9.67 6.13 1.40
C ILE A 92 9.55 4.94 0.45
N GLU A 93 9.55 3.73 0.99
CA GLU A 93 9.45 2.50 0.22
C GLU A 93 8.12 2.45 -0.57
N GLY A 94 6.99 2.71 0.08
CA GLY A 94 5.70 2.70 -0.58
C GLY A 94 5.54 3.79 -1.66
N THR A 95 6.20 4.94 -1.51
CA THR A 95 6.22 5.99 -2.54
C THR A 95 7.06 5.57 -3.75
N LEU A 96 8.23 4.97 -3.50
CA LEU A 96 9.10 4.46 -4.56
C LEU A 96 8.42 3.32 -5.33
N ASP A 97 7.84 2.37 -4.60
CA ASP A 97 7.08 1.26 -5.17
C ASP A 97 5.92 1.76 -6.06
N LEU A 98 5.08 2.66 -5.55
CA LEU A 98 3.98 3.24 -6.34
C LEU A 98 4.47 3.93 -7.60
N THR A 99 5.55 4.72 -7.49
CA THR A 99 6.12 5.46 -8.62
C THR A 99 6.67 4.49 -9.68
N MET A 100 7.37 3.44 -9.25
CA MET A 100 7.89 2.40 -10.13
C MET A 100 6.76 1.61 -10.78
N ALA A 101 5.75 1.19 -10.02
CA ALA A 101 4.61 0.43 -10.52
C ALA A 101 3.86 1.22 -11.60
N ILE A 102 3.56 2.49 -11.36
CA ILE A 102 2.92 3.37 -12.36
C ILE A 102 3.82 3.54 -13.59
N GLY A 103 5.11 3.85 -13.39
CA GLY A 103 6.05 4.04 -14.49
C GLY A 103 6.20 2.80 -15.38
N LEU A 104 6.35 1.62 -14.77
CA LEU A 104 6.46 0.34 -15.47
C LEU A 104 5.13 -0.05 -16.12
N ALA A 105 4.00 0.18 -15.46
CA ALA A 105 2.69 -0.10 -16.04
C ALA A 105 2.45 0.73 -17.30
N THR A 106 2.78 2.02 -17.26
CA THR A 106 2.68 2.92 -18.41
C THR A 106 3.67 2.55 -19.51
N ALA A 107 4.94 2.28 -19.16
CA ALA A 107 5.98 1.97 -20.14
C ALA A 107 5.73 0.65 -20.90
N TYR A 108 5.18 -0.37 -20.22
CA TYR A 108 4.97 -1.70 -20.79
C TYR A 108 3.49 -2.01 -21.13
N GLY A 109 2.58 -1.05 -20.98
CA GLY A 109 1.16 -1.26 -21.29
C GLY A 109 0.48 -2.31 -20.41
N ALA A 110 0.94 -2.47 -19.17
CA ALA A 110 0.43 -3.49 -18.24
C ALA A 110 -1.08 -3.43 -17.94
N PRO A 111 -1.75 -2.25 -17.90
CA PRO A 111 -3.18 -2.18 -17.54
C PRO A 111 -4.10 -3.07 -18.39
N VAL A 112 -3.76 -3.31 -19.65
CA VAL A 112 -4.56 -4.16 -20.56
C VAL A 112 -4.57 -5.63 -20.12
N TYR A 113 -3.57 -6.04 -19.34
CA TYR A 113 -3.38 -7.43 -18.90
C TYR A 113 -3.89 -7.70 -17.48
N MET A 114 -4.24 -6.66 -16.72
CA MET A 114 -4.59 -6.81 -15.30
C MET A 114 -5.92 -7.56 -15.09
N GLY A 115 -6.88 -7.44 -16.01
CA GLY A 115 -8.15 -8.17 -15.90
C GLY A 115 -8.87 -7.90 -14.55
N PRO A 116 -9.24 -8.94 -13.77
CA PRO A 116 -9.84 -8.76 -12.44
C PRO A 116 -8.85 -8.30 -11.36
N ALA A 117 -7.57 -8.13 -11.69
CA ALA A 117 -6.55 -7.54 -10.83
C ALA A 117 -6.54 -6.00 -10.82
N TYR A 118 -7.55 -5.36 -11.43
CA TYR A 118 -7.77 -3.92 -11.47
C TYR A 118 -8.80 -3.50 -10.41
#